data_AF-A0A661V219-F1
#
_entry.id   AF-A0A661V219-F1
#
_cell.length_a   1.000
_cell.length_b   1.000
_cell.length_c   1.000
_cell.angle_alpha   90.00
_cell.angle_beta   90.00
_cell.angle_gamma   90.00
#
_symmetry.space_group_name_H-M   'P 1'
#
loop_
_entity.id
_entity.type
_entity.pdbx_description
1 polymer ?
#
loop_
_entity_poly.entity_id
_entity_poly.type
_entity_poly.pdbx_seq_one_letter_code
_entity_poly.pdbx_strand_id
1 'polypeptide(L)'
;MAEEKTEQEYAWEEVFSLDRLKRSMTKRVLDRLESIWQGKEPMSPEQINEIISDEWQSAKEAVRNSPAARDAFRKYLERTVSEQIDKMMERDKDELEALGVVEKGL
;
A
#
# COMPACT_ATOMS: atom_id res chain seq x y z
N MET A 1 -16.30 -27.74 -16.38
CA MET A 1 -15.01 -27.12 -16.06
C MET A 1 -15.34 -25.91 -15.22
N ALA A 2 -15.13 -25.98 -13.91
CA ALA A 2 -15.39 -24.85 -13.02
C ALA A 2 -14.16 -23.95 -13.12
N GLU A 3 -14.34 -22.76 -13.68
CA GLU A 3 -13.32 -21.71 -13.61
C GLU A 3 -13.05 -21.44 -12.14
N GLU A 4 -11.88 -21.85 -11.66
CA GLU A 4 -11.29 -21.31 -10.45
C GLU A 4 -11.23 -19.80 -10.64
N LYS A 5 -12.17 -19.06 -10.04
CA LYS A 5 -12.08 -17.61 -9.89
C LYS A 5 -10.84 -17.36 -9.05
N THR A 6 -9.68 -17.29 -9.68
CA THR A 6 -8.48 -16.64 -9.15
C THR A 6 -8.97 -15.31 -8.61
N GLU A 7 -8.87 -15.11 -7.30
CA GLU A 7 -9.05 -13.82 -6.65
C GLU A 7 -8.29 -12.78 -7.47
N GLN A 8 -9.01 -12.01 -8.27
CA GLN A 8 -8.39 -11.04 -9.15
C GLN A 8 -7.62 -10.06 -8.28
N GLU A 9 -6.33 -9.88 -8.53
CA GLU A 9 -5.57 -8.83 -7.86
C GLU A 9 -6.28 -7.48 -8.07
N TYR A 10 -6.21 -6.58 -7.09
CA TYR A 10 -6.79 -5.25 -7.25
C TYR A 10 -6.14 -4.53 -8.43
N ALA A 11 -6.96 -4.01 -9.34
CA ALA A 11 -6.43 -3.17 -10.40
C ALA A 11 -5.96 -1.82 -9.82
N TRP A 12 -4.97 -1.21 -10.44
CA TRP A 12 -4.38 0.04 -9.96
C TRP A 12 -5.41 1.16 -9.80
N GLU A 13 -6.39 1.22 -10.70
CA GLU A 13 -7.45 2.21 -10.66
C GLU A 13 -8.42 2.04 -9.48
N GLU A 14 -8.48 0.85 -8.89
CA GLU A 14 -9.33 0.52 -7.75
C GLU A 14 -8.72 0.97 -6.41
N VAL A 15 -7.39 0.90 -6.29
CA VAL A 15 -6.64 1.32 -5.08
C VAL A 15 -6.26 2.79 -5.07
N PHE A 16 -6.58 3.53 -6.13
CA PHE A 16 -6.16 4.92 -6.30
C PHE A 16 -6.88 5.91 -5.37
N SER A 17 -8.07 5.58 -4.86
CA SER A 17 -8.77 6.40 -3.87
C SER A 17 -9.51 5.56 -2.83
N LEU A 18 -9.68 6.12 -1.63
CA LEU A 18 -10.40 5.44 -0.54
C LEU A 18 -11.84 5.09 -0.93
N ASP A 19 -12.53 5.97 -1.65
CA ASP A 19 -13.89 5.71 -2.16
C ASP A 19 -13.93 4.56 -3.17
N ARG A 20 -12.96 4.49 -4.09
CA ARG A 20 -12.88 3.40 -5.08
C ARG A 20 -12.53 2.08 -4.41
N LEU A 21 -11.56 2.10 -3.49
CA LEU A 21 -11.16 0.94 -2.73
C LEU A 21 -12.34 0.38 -1.94
N LYS A 22 -13.08 1.24 -1.23
CA LYS A 22 -14.28 0.84 -0.48
C LYS A 22 -15.34 0.21 -1.39
N ARG A 23 -15.59 0.79 -2.57
CA ARG A 23 -16.57 0.24 -3.52
C ARG A 23 -16.13 -1.12 -4.07
N SER A 24 -14.88 -1.25 -4.50
CA SER A 24 -14.33 -2.50 -5.02
C SER A 24 -14.29 -3.59 -3.96
N MET A 25 -13.83 -3.28 -2.75
CA MET A 25 -13.88 -4.19 -1.59
C MET A 25 -15.30 -4.65 -1.29
N THR A 26 -16.25 -3.71 -1.19
CA THR A 26 -17.65 -4.04 -0.88
C THR A 26 -18.22 -5.00 -1.93
N LYS A 27 -17.98 -4.73 -3.21
CA LYS A 27 -18.42 -5.61 -4.30
C LYS A 27 -17.80 -7.01 -4.19
N ARG A 28 -16.49 -7.11 -3.98
CA ARG A 28 -15.77 -8.39 -3.88
C ARG A 28 -16.19 -9.21 -2.66
N VAL A 29 -16.38 -8.56 -1.51
CA VAL A 29 -16.90 -9.21 -0.30
C VAL A 29 -18.31 -9.73 -0.56
N LEU A 30 -19.20 -8.95 -1.18
CA LEU A 30 -20.55 -9.40 -1.54
C LEU A 30 -20.50 -10.57 -2.52
N ASP A 31 -19.71 -10.50 -3.59
CA ASP A 31 -19.56 -11.58 -4.57
C ASP A 31 -19.06 -12.88 -3.92
N ARG A 32 -18.13 -12.79 -2.95
CA ARG A 32 -17.62 -13.93 -2.17
C ARG A 32 -18.69 -14.50 -1.23
N LEU A 33 -19.38 -13.63 -0.50
CA LEU A 33 -20.48 -14.02 0.38
C LEU A 33 -21.60 -14.71 -0.41
N GLU A 34 -21.99 -14.18 -1.57
CA GLU A 34 -22.97 -14.77 -2.47
C GLU A 34 -22.51 -16.12 -3.02
N SER A 35 -21.22 -16.27 -3.35
CA SER A 35 -20.66 -17.56 -3.81
C SER A 35 -20.66 -18.64 -2.73
N ILE A 36 -20.49 -18.26 -1.46
CA ILE A 36 -20.54 -19.18 -0.31
C ILE A 36 -22.00 -19.51 0.03
N TRP A 37 -22.90 -18.57 -0.22
CA TRP A 37 -24.32 -18.71 0.10
C TRP A 37 -25.04 -19.66 -0.87
N GLN A 38 -24.97 -20.96 -0.58
CA GLN A 38 -25.71 -22.01 -1.31
C GLN A 38 -27.17 -22.19 -0.83
N GLY A 39 -27.79 -21.15 -0.29
CA GLY A 39 -29.20 -21.15 0.13
C GLY A 39 -29.56 -22.03 1.33
N LYS A 40 -28.58 -22.52 2.12
CA LYS A 40 -28.86 -23.50 3.19
C LYS A 40 -28.77 -23.03 4.64
N GLU A 41 -28.23 -21.86 4.96
CA GLU A 41 -28.29 -21.28 6.32
C GLU A 41 -27.90 -19.79 6.27
N PRO A 42 -28.38 -18.94 7.21
CA PRO A 42 -27.88 -17.58 7.36
C PRO A 42 -26.40 -17.61 7.76
N MET A 43 -25.57 -16.83 7.05
CA MET A 43 -24.16 -16.68 7.43
C MET A 43 -24.04 -16.01 8.79
N SER A 44 -23.13 -16.51 9.62
CA SER A 44 -22.87 -15.90 10.92
C SER A 44 -22.12 -14.57 10.74
N PRO A 45 -22.31 -13.60 11.65
CA PRO A 45 -21.58 -12.34 11.59
C PRO A 45 -20.06 -12.52 11.71
N GLU A 46 -19.59 -13.58 12.37
CA GLU A 46 -18.17 -13.94 12.44
C GLU A 46 -17.61 -14.32 11.07
N GLN A 47 -18.34 -15.15 10.30
CA GLN A 47 -17.93 -15.54 8.94
C GLN A 47 -17.86 -14.33 8.01
N ILE A 48 -18.81 -13.41 8.12
CA ILE A 48 -18.81 -12.16 7.34
C ILE A 48 -17.58 -11.32 7.69
N ASN A 49 -17.25 -11.21 8.98
CA ASN A 49 -16.12 -10.41 9.44
C ASN A 49 -14.77 -11.01 9.05
N GLU A 50 -14.66 -12.33 9.01
CA GLU A 50 -13.47 -13.05 8.51
C GLU A 50 -13.23 -12.71 7.04
N ILE A 51 -14.25 -12.83 6.19
CA ILE A 51 -14.17 -12.51 4.76
C ILE A 51 -13.81 -11.03 4.53
N ILE A 52 -14.37 -10.12 5.33
CA ILE A 52 -14.02 -8.69 5.27
C ILE A 52 -12.55 -8.47 5.65
N SER A 53 -12.07 -9.17 6.69
CA SER A 53 -10.70 -9.03 7.20
C SER A 53 -9.67 -9.56 6.20
N ASP A 54 -9.97 -10.68 5.55
CA ASP A 54 -9.13 -11.24 4.50
C ASP A 54 -9.06 -10.30 3.29
N GLU A 55 -10.20 -9.80 2.83
CA GLU A 55 -10.25 -8.85 1.71
C GLU A 55 -9.50 -7.54 2.04
N TRP A 56 -9.57 -7.09 3.30
CA TRP A 56 -8.81 -5.92 3.77
C TRP A 56 -7.30 -6.15 3.72
N GLN A 57 -6.84 -7.38 3.97
CA GLN A 57 -5.42 -7.71 3.86
C GLN A 57 -4.96 -7.65 2.41
N SER A 58 -5.71 -8.26 1.49
CA SER A 58 -5.44 -8.20 0.04
C SER A 58 -5.45 -6.76 -0.49
N ALA A 59 -6.41 -5.94 -0.02
CA ALA A 59 -6.46 -4.52 -0.36
C ALA A 59 -5.21 -3.76 0.09
N LYS A 60 -4.71 -4.01 1.31
CA LYS A 60 -3.50 -3.36 1.82
C LYS A 60 -2.25 -3.77 1.05
N GLU A 61 -2.14 -5.04 0.66
CA GLU A 61 -1.01 -5.50 -0.15
C GLU A 61 -1.02 -4.84 -1.53
N ALA A 62 -2.18 -4.76 -2.18
CA ALA A 62 -2.33 -4.06 -3.44
C ALA A 62 -1.96 -2.57 -3.32
N VAL A 63 -2.45 -1.87 -2.29
CA VAL A 63 -2.06 -0.47 -2.05
C VAL A 63 -0.54 -0.33 -1.88
N ARG A 64 0.11 -1.22 -1.12
CA ARG A 64 1.57 -1.19 -0.90
C ARG A 64 2.36 -1.43 -2.18
N ASN A 65 1.86 -2.28 -3.06
CA ASN A 65 2.49 -2.56 -4.34
C ASN A 65 2.28 -1.44 -5.37
N SER A 66 1.45 -0.42 -5.06
CA SER A 66 1.08 0.65 -5.99
C SER A 66 2.21 1.57 -6.41
N PRO A 67 2.36 1.88 -7.72
CA PRO A 67 3.28 2.91 -8.17
C PRO A 67 3.06 4.24 -7.43
N ALA A 68 1.81 4.64 -7.20
CA ALA A 68 1.48 5.87 -6.49
C ALA A 68 1.89 5.82 -5.01
N ALA A 69 1.70 4.67 -4.34
CA ALA A 69 2.14 4.48 -2.96
C ALA A 69 3.67 4.41 -2.86
N ARG A 70 4.33 3.73 -3.81
CA ARG A 70 5.79 3.67 -3.93
C ARG A 70 6.39 5.05 -4.18
N ASP A 71 5.77 5.87 -5.02
CA ASP A 71 6.24 7.24 -5.28
C ASP A 71 6.02 8.16 -4.09
N ALA A 72 4.86 8.10 -3.42
CA ALA A 72 4.61 8.87 -2.20
C ALA A 72 5.57 8.46 -1.07
N PHE A 73 5.79 7.16 -0.91
CA PHE A 73 6.74 6.61 0.06
C PHE A 73 8.19 6.98 -0.29
N ARG A 74 8.57 6.92 -1.57
CA ARG A 74 9.88 7.34 -2.05
C ARG A 74 10.12 8.82 -1.77
N LYS A 75 9.16 9.71 -2.05
CA LYS A 75 9.27 11.14 -1.72
C LYS A 75 9.44 11.39 -0.22
N TYR A 76 8.70 10.66 0.61
CA TYR A 76 8.86 10.73 2.05
C TYR A 76 10.28 10.31 2.48
N LEU A 77 10.76 9.17 1.98
CA LEU A 77 12.11 8.68 2.26
C LEU A 77 13.19 9.61 1.72
N GLU A 78 13.05 10.14 0.51
CA GLU A 78 13.98 11.10 -0.08
C GLU A 78 14.17 12.31 0.84
N ARG A 79 13.08 12.84 1.42
CA ARG A 79 13.17 13.93 2.39
C ARG A 79 13.92 13.50 3.66
N THR A 80 13.53 12.39 4.27
CA THR A 80 14.15 11.92 5.53
C THR A 80 15.62 11.55 5.36
N VAL A 81 15.98 10.92 4.24
CA VAL A 81 17.36 10.57 3.91
C VAL A 81 18.17 11.84 3.64
N SER A 82 17.63 12.82 2.89
CA SER A 82 18.32 14.09 2.65
C SER A 82 18.59 14.82 3.96
N GLU A 83 17.57 14.97 4.83
CA GLU A 83 17.73 15.60 6.15
C GLU A 83 18.79 14.89 7.02
N GLN A 84 18.90 13.56 6.91
CA GLN A 84 19.89 12.80 7.66
C GLN A 84 21.30 12.96 7.08
N ILE A 85 21.43 13.01 5.74
CA ILE A 85 22.69 13.29 5.05
C ILE A 85 23.18 14.69 5.38
N ASP A 86 22.29 15.70 5.34
CA ASP A 86 22.63 17.08 5.66
C ASP A 86 23.21 17.19 7.08
N LYS A 87 22.60 16.53 8.07
CA LYS A 87 23.14 16.48 9.44
C LYS A 87 24.52 15.83 9.53
N MET A 88 24.78 14.79 8.74
CA MET A 88 26.09 14.14 8.70
C MET A 88 27.13 15.05 8.03
N MET A 89 26.75 15.74 6.95
CA MET A 89 27.61 16.72 6.27
C MET A 89 27.93 17.92 7.17
N GLU A 90 26.97 18.45 7.91
CA GLU A 90 27.22 19.53 8.87
C GLU A 90 28.15 19.08 10.00
N ARG A 91 27.98 17.85 10.50
CA ARG A 91 28.81 17.31 11.59
C ARG A 91 30.26 17.13 11.17
N ASP A 92 30.48 16.58 9.99
CA ASP A 92 31.81 16.23 9.49
C ASP A 92 32.38 17.34 8.60
N LYS A 93 31.74 18.52 8.60
CA LYS A 93 32.09 19.66 7.73
C LYS A 93 33.55 20.08 7.87
N ASP A 94 34.02 20.28 9.09
CA ASP A 94 35.40 20.74 9.36
C ASP A 94 36.44 19.71 8.87
N GLU A 95 36.12 18.41 8.99
CA GLU A 95 36.97 17.32 8.49
C GLU A 95 36.96 17.26 6.96
N LEU A 96 35.77 17.40 6.35
CA LEU A 96 35.61 17.43 4.90
C LEU A 96 36.33 18.64 4.27
N GLU A 97 36.23 19.82 4.89
CA GLU A 97 36.94 21.03 4.47
C GLU A 97 38.46 20.88 4.62
N ALA A 98 38.93 20.27 5.71
CA ALA A 98 40.36 19.96 5.90
C ALA A 98 40.90 18.98 4.84
N LEU A 99 40.03 18.12 4.29
CA LEU A 99 40.33 17.22 3.16
C LEU A 99 40.16 17.89 1.78
N GLY A 100 39.86 19.19 1.74
CA GLY A 100 39.76 19.98 0.51
C GLY A 100 38.39 19.94 -0.18
N VAL A 101 37.35 19.45 0.49
CA VAL A 101 35.97 19.56 0.01
C VAL A 101 35.50 20.99 0.25
N VAL A 102 35.26 21.74 -0.82
CA VAL A 102 34.81 23.13 -0.74
C VAL A 102 33.35 23.20 -1.15
N GLU A 103 32.49 23.80 -0.32
CA GLU A 103 31.13 24.13 -0.72
C GLU A 103 31.18 25.08 -1.93
N LYS A 104 30.79 24.58 -3.10
CA LYS A 104 30.51 25.45 -4.24
C LYS A 104 29.15 26.11 -4.00
N GLY A 105 29.19 27.31 -3.42
CA GLY A 105 28.04 28.21 -3.42
C GLY A 105 27.59 28.49 -4.86
N LEU A 106 26.27 28.54 -5.06
CA LEU A 106 25.64 29.04 -6.28
C LEU A 106 25.92 30.54 -6.47
#